data_AF-A0A3D5FKE7-F1
#
_entry.id   AF-A0A3D5FKE7-F1
#
_cell.length_a   1.000
_cell.length_b   1.000
_cell.length_c   1.000
_cell.angle_alpha   90.00
_cell.angle_beta   90.00
_cell.angle_gamma   90.00
#
_symmetry.space_group_name_H-M   'P 1'
#
loop_
_entity.id
_entity.type
_entity.pdbx_description
1 polymer ?
#
loop_
_entity_poly.entity_id
_entity_poly.type
_entity_poly.pdbx_seq_one_letter_code
_entity_poly.pdbx_strand_id
1 'polypeptide(L)'
;NFIGAWLRNRPGHLPVSFSEAALSRYTQSTGDRITREQLTGDEELRQRYLIWWRSQRREFLMGLRDHLHTHVDTGLQVLYTAFGAEPGPPIDGFNQRIVTDDVAGWEQILREGAEEGVTPLAHVLATEQHLQSLLREPETWEHWEWQHAVPPPDPEGYKETEDVLMTYVFHRAYSVDQAAALEAFRAGSGLAIVRHYPLNEAAMEGQLGYFASDVDRAGAYSMLEEVRAVAHGDPRFIGYLVASRYTRGFPEYVRAFNAAFLALPAIPSVVLTGASQDDEIVVRRYDAGPGKPTYFAVAQTGLSPKGVVRLDLGLRGNVRDLVSGELIQARGRIIELDLGPCQLRALATQ
;
A
#
# COMPACT_ATOMS: atom_id res chain seq x y z
N ASN A 1 1.51 -16.87 -14.94
CA ASN A 1 1.68 -15.40 -14.97
C ASN A 1 2.70 -15.02 -13.92
N PHE A 2 3.92 -14.72 -14.36
CA PHE A 2 4.97 -14.14 -13.53
C PHE A 2 4.75 -12.63 -13.54
N ILE A 3 4.64 -12.01 -12.36
CA ILE A 3 4.40 -10.55 -12.24
C ILE A 3 5.71 -9.77 -12.51
N GLY A 4 6.86 -10.42 -12.30
CA GLY A 4 8.19 -9.85 -12.40
C GLY A 4 8.95 -10.06 -11.08
N ALA A 5 9.73 -9.08 -10.66
CA ALA A 5 10.53 -9.16 -9.43
C ALA A 5 9.94 -8.29 -8.32
N TRP A 6 9.94 -8.81 -7.09
CA TRP A 6 9.65 -8.02 -5.90
C TRP A 6 10.89 -8.00 -4.99
N LEU A 7 11.44 -6.81 -4.79
CA LEU A 7 12.60 -6.58 -3.93
C LEU A 7 12.16 -5.86 -2.67
N ARG A 8 12.56 -6.40 -1.52
CA ARG A 8 12.42 -5.74 -0.23
C ARG A 8 13.79 -5.40 0.32
N ASN A 9 13.96 -4.15 0.72
CA ASN A 9 15.15 -3.73 1.43
C ASN A 9 15.10 -4.27 2.87
N ARG A 10 16.10 -5.05 3.28
CA ARG A 10 16.40 -5.30 4.70
C ARG A 10 17.67 -4.53 5.06
N PRO A 11 17.95 -4.30 6.35
CA PRO A 11 19.15 -3.57 6.76
C PRO A 11 20.41 -4.10 6.04
N GLY A 12 21.06 -3.23 5.26
CA GLY A 12 22.29 -3.53 4.54
C GLY A 12 22.14 -4.14 3.14
N HIS A 13 20.94 -4.35 2.61
CA HIS A 13 20.76 -4.86 1.24
C HIS A 13 21.06 -3.80 0.17
N LEU A 14 20.46 -2.61 0.29
CA LEU A 14 20.71 -1.45 -0.58
C LEU A 14 20.93 -0.16 0.26
N PRO A 15 21.97 -0.13 1.11
CA PRO A 15 22.24 0.99 2.00
C PRO A 15 22.82 2.18 1.22
N VAL A 16 22.69 3.40 1.76
CA VAL A 16 23.50 4.55 1.34
C VAL A 16 24.95 4.27 1.72
N SER A 17 25.86 4.24 0.74
CA SER A 17 27.28 3.95 1.00
C SER A 17 28.11 5.22 1.03
N PHE A 18 28.85 5.45 2.11
CA PHE A 18 29.81 6.57 2.21
C PHE A 18 31.26 6.14 1.96
N SER A 19 31.47 5.00 1.29
CA SER A 19 32.80 4.51 0.91
C SER A 19 33.49 5.44 -0.08
N GLU A 20 34.84 5.42 -0.12
CA GLU A 20 35.61 6.18 -1.11
C GLU A 20 35.19 5.86 -2.56
N ALA A 21 34.82 4.60 -2.83
CA ALA A 21 34.32 4.19 -4.13
C ALA A 21 32.97 4.86 -4.48
N ALA A 22 32.07 4.99 -3.50
CA ALA A 22 30.79 5.67 -3.70
C ALA A 22 30.97 7.19 -3.88
N LEU A 23 31.82 7.83 -3.06
CA LEU A 23 32.14 9.25 -3.20
C LEU A 23 32.82 9.54 -4.56
N SER A 24 33.72 8.66 -5.00
CA SER A 24 34.35 8.77 -6.33
C SER A 24 33.32 8.68 -7.47
N ARG A 25 32.29 7.83 -7.36
CA ARG A 25 31.21 7.76 -8.35
C ARG A 25 30.37 9.04 -8.36
N TYR A 26 30.07 9.58 -7.18
CA TYR A 26 29.40 10.88 -7.07
C TYR A 26 30.21 11.97 -7.78
N THR A 27 31.50 12.09 -7.46
CA THR A 27 32.40 13.08 -8.09
C THR A 27 32.51 12.88 -9.60
N GLN A 28 32.56 11.64 -10.07
CA GLN A 28 32.59 11.37 -11.51
C GLN A 28 31.30 11.82 -12.21
N SER A 29 30.15 11.65 -11.57
CA SER A 29 28.85 12.00 -12.15
C SER A 29 28.47 13.47 -12.05
N THR A 30 28.98 14.19 -11.04
CA THR A 30 28.59 15.57 -10.73
C THR A 30 29.70 16.60 -10.97
N GLY A 31 30.97 16.17 -10.97
CA GLY A 31 32.14 17.05 -10.95
C GLY A 31 32.54 17.54 -9.55
N ASP A 32 31.70 17.32 -8.54
CA ASP A 32 31.93 17.78 -7.17
C ASP A 32 32.78 16.78 -6.39
N ARG A 33 34.00 17.18 -6.01
CA ARG A 33 34.85 16.38 -5.13
C ARG A 33 34.42 16.55 -3.69
N ILE A 34 33.95 15.47 -3.07
CA ILE A 34 33.42 15.46 -1.71
C ILE A 34 34.17 14.48 -0.80
N THR A 35 34.18 14.74 0.51
CA THR A 35 34.65 13.80 1.56
C THR A 35 33.55 13.53 2.59
N ARG A 36 33.74 12.49 3.42
CA ARG A 36 32.82 12.20 4.53
C ARG A 36 32.75 13.33 5.55
N GLU A 37 33.87 13.98 5.82
CA GLU A 37 33.95 15.11 6.75
C GLU A 37 33.12 16.29 6.23
N GLN A 38 33.16 16.55 4.92
CA GLN A 38 32.32 17.59 4.30
C GLN A 38 30.84 17.24 4.39
N LEU A 39 30.45 16.00 4.09
CA LEU A 39 29.06 15.55 4.23
C LEU A 39 28.55 15.60 5.67
N THR A 40 29.44 15.48 6.66
CA THR A 40 29.08 15.60 8.08
C THR A 40 28.89 17.06 8.50
N GLY A 41 29.68 17.97 7.93
CA GLY A 41 29.66 19.40 8.28
C GLY A 41 28.74 20.28 7.43
N ASP A 42 28.24 19.78 6.30
CA ASP A 42 27.42 20.51 5.33
C ASP A 42 26.15 19.73 4.99
N GLU A 43 25.05 20.14 5.61
CA GLU A 43 23.74 19.51 5.43
C GLU A 43 23.23 19.61 3.98
N GLU A 44 23.47 20.74 3.32
CA GLU A 44 23.00 20.94 1.95
C GLU A 44 23.75 20.02 0.99
N LEU A 45 25.07 19.89 1.17
CA LEU A 45 25.88 18.94 0.42
C LEU A 45 25.43 17.49 0.68
N ARG A 46 25.13 17.16 1.94
CA ARG A 46 24.59 15.83 2.31
C ARG A 46 23.28 15.54 1.60
N GLN A 47 22.35 16.49 1.58
CA GLN A 47 21.06 16.31 0.89
C GLN A 47 21.24 16.13 -0.62
N ARG A 48 22.14 16.90 -1.26
CA ARG A 48 22.49 16.69 -2.69
C ARG A 48 23.04 15.29 -2.94
N TYR A 49 23.91 14.80 -2.06
CA TYR A 49 24.44 13.44 -2.13
C TYR A 49 23.36 12.37 -1.99
N LEU A 50 22.42 12.53 -1.05
CA LEU A 50 21.30 11.60 -0.85
C LEU A 50 20.33 11.58 -2.04
N ILE A 51 20.05 12.73 -2.64
CA ILE A 51 19.25 12.84 -3.88
C ILE A 51 19.93 12.09 -5.02
N TRP A 52 21.25 12.30 -5.20
CA TRP A 52 22.02 11.53 -6.18
C TRP A 52 21.97 10.02 -5.89
N TRP A 53 22.12 9.59 -4.63
CA TRP A 53 22.06 8.18 -4.28
C TRP A 53 20.70 7.55 -4.64
N ARG A 54 19.59 8.26 -4.34
CA ARG A 54 18.24 7.82 -4.69
C ARG A 54 18.05 7.68 -6.21
N SER A 55 18.66 8.56 -7.00
CA SER A 55 18.65 8.42 -8.47
C SER A 55 19.44 7.19 -8.93
N GLN A 56 20.60 6.90 -8.33
CA GLN A 56 21.36 5.67 -8.64
C GLN A 56 20.57 4.40 -8.31
N ARG A 57 19.82 4.38 -7.20
CA ARG A 57 18.90 3.28 -6.86
C ARG A 57 17.83 3.10 -7.94
N ARG A 58 17.27 4.19 -8.46
CA ARG A 58 16.29 4.15 -9.55
C ARG A 58 16.87 3.55 -10.81
N GLU A 59 18.04 4.03 -11.25
CA GLU A 59 18.73 3.49 -12.43
C GLU A 59 19.05 1.99 -12.28
N PHE A 60 19.44 1.54 -11.08
CA PHE A 60 19.62 0.11 -10.80
C PHE A 60 18.33 -0.70 -10.97
N LEU A 61 17.21 -0.24 -10.41
CA LEU A 61 15.92 -0.92 -10.52
C LEU A 61 15.38 -0.92 -11.96
N MET A 62 15.61 0.16 -12.71
CA MET A 62 15.32 0.23 -14.15
C MET A 62 16.17 -0.76 -14.93
N GLY A 63 17.47 -0.86 -14.64
CA GLY A 63 18.34 -1.87 -15.24
C GLY A 63 17.87 -3.30 -14.97
N LEU A 64 17.31 -3.57 -13.78
CA LEU A 64 16.70 -4.86 -13.48
C LEU A 64 15.44 -5.12 -14.32
N ARG A 65 14.56 -4.12 -14.45
CA ARG A 65 13.38 -4.20 -15.33
C ARG A 65 13.81 -4.50 -16.77
N ASP A 66 14.76 -3.74 -17.30
CA ASP A 66 15.22 -3.88 -18.68
C ASP A 66 15.83 -5.26 -18.94
N HIS A 67 16.54 -5.81 -17.95
CA HIS A 67 17.05 -7.17 -17.99
C HIS A 67 15.91 -8.20 -18.05
N LEU A 68 14.88 -8.07 -17.20
CA LEU A 68 13.70 -8.94 -17.23
C LEU A 68 12.92 -8.84 -18.55
N HIS A 69 12.76 -7.64 -19.09
CA HIS A 69 12.10 -7.41 -20.38
C HIS A 69 12.86 -8.05 -21.54
N THR A 70 14.19 -7.94 -21.53
CA THR A 70 15.05 -8.49 -22.58
C THR A 70 15.08 -10.02 -22.57
N HIS A 71 15.07 -10.63 -21.37
CA HIS A 71 15.36 -12.06 -21.22
C HIS A 71 14.17 -12.92 -20.81
N VAL A 72 13.04 -12.33 -20.40
CA VAL A 72 11.88 -13.07 -19.90
C VAL A 72 10.59 -12.64 -20.61
N ASP A 73 10.07 -11.44 -20.35
CA ASP A 73 8.83 -10.90 -20.95
C ASP A 73 8.71 -9.39 -20.73
N THR A 74 8.17 -8.66 -21.71
CA THR A 74 8.06 -7.18 -21.68
C THR A 74 6.94 -6.65 -20.78
N GLY A 75 6.05 -7.51 -20.28
CA GLY A 75 4.97 -7.15 -19.36
C GLY A 75 5.34 -7.28 -17.88
N LEU A 76 6.59 -7.64 -17.57
CA LEU A 76 7.06 -7.82 -16.20
C LEU A 76 7.37 -6.51 -15.51
N GLN A 77 7.18 -6.49 -14.20
CA GLN A 77 7.37 -5.30 -13.38
C GLN A 77 8.31 -5.56 -12.22
N VAL A 78 8.98 -4.50 -11.77
CA VAL A 78 9.83 -4.50 -10.58
C VAL A 78 9.10 -3.76 -9.48
N LEU A 79 8.73 -4.47 -8.42
CA LEU A 79 8.19 -3.88 -7.19
C LEU A 79 9.33 -3.68 -6.19
N TYR A 80 9.43 -2.50 -5.59
CA TYR A 80 10.43 -2.22 -4.56
C TYR A 80 9.78 -1.71 -3.26
N THR A 81 10.01 -2.46 -2.19
CA THR A 81 9.61 -2.10 -0.82
C THR A 81 10.83 -1.57 -0.07
N ALA A 82 10.86 -0.26 0.17
CA ALA A 82 11.95 0.39 0.89
C ALA A 82 12.00 0.05 2.40
N PHE A 83 10.89 -0.45 2.95
CA PHE A 83 10.76 -0.70 4.39
C PHE A 83 11.27 -2.08 4.80
N GLY A 84 12.25 -2.06 5.72
CA GLY A 84 12.84 -3.26 6.32
C GLY A 84 12.06 -3.83 7.50
N ALA A 85 11.16 -3.05 8.10
CA ALA A 85 10.42 -3.42 9.32
C ALA A 85 8.97 -3.87 9.03
N GLU A 86 8.41 -4.58 10.00
CA GLU A 86 7.06 -5.13 10.06
C GLU A 86 6.49 -4.70 11.43
N PRO A 87 5.36 -3.96 11.51
CA PRO A 87 4.31 -3.75 10.50
C PRO A 87 4.52 -2.55 9.54
N GLY A 88 5.73 -2.03 9.41
CA GLY A 88 5.98 -0.76 8.71
C GLY A 88 6.15 0.40 9.71
N PRO A 89 6.28 1.65 9.24
CA PRO A 89 6.63 2.75 10.12
C PRO A 89 5.46 3.09 11.07
N PRO A 90 5.74 3.26 12.37
CA PRO A 90 4.79 3.82 13.33
C PRO A 90 4.47 5.29 13.03
N ILE A 91 3.27 5.73 13.43
CA ILE A 91 2.92 7.14 13.47
C ILE A 91 3.73 7.80 14.59
N ASP A 92 4.47 8.85 14.27
CA ASP A 92 5.24 9.65 15.25
C ASP A 92 6.52 9.00 15.80
N GLY A 93 7.22 8.23 14.96
CA GLY A 93 8.57 7.71 15.28
C GLY A 93 8.50 6.49 16.16
N PHE A 94 9.55 6.20 16.93
CA PHE A 94 9.55 5.02 17.79
C PHE A 94 8.50 5.06 18.92
N ASN A 95 7.76 6.15 19.09
CA ASN A 95 6.68 6.27 20.06
C ASN A 95 5.49 5.38 19.68
N GLN A 96 5.14 4.47 20.58
CA GLN A 96 3.96 3.62 20.41
C GLN A 96 2.70 4.45 20.69
N ARG A 97 1.81 4.55 19.68
CA ARG A 97 0.53 5.25 19.80
C ARG A 97 -0.64 4.40 19.34
N ILE A 98 -1.73 4.46 20.09
CA ILE A 98 -3.01 3.89 19.73
C ILE A 98 -3.79 4.91 18.90
N VAL A 99 -4.12 4.56 17.66
CA VAL A 99 -4.98 5.37 16.80
C VAL A 99 -6.43 4.90 16.94
N THR A 100 -7.32 5.78 17.36
CA THR A 100 -8.71 5.43 17.67
C THR A 100 -9.68 6.59 17.49
N ASP A 101 -10.94 6.28 17.20
CA ASP A 101 -12.09 7.17 17.26
C ASP A 101 -12.70 7.28 18.67
N ASP A 102 -12.39 6.35 19.59
CA ASP A 102 -12.78 6.37 21.00
C ASP A 102 -11.61 6.73 21.92
N VAL A 103 -11.17 7.99 21.84
CA VAL A 103 -10.03 8.48 22.62
C VAL A 103 -10.28 8.33 24.11
N ALA A 104 -11.48 8.70 24.59
CA ALA A 104 -11.80 8.68 26.01
C ALA A 104 -11.81 7.25 26.58
N GLY A 105 -12.35 6.28 25.84
CA GLY A 105 -12.33 4.88 26.24
C GLY A 105 -10.91 4.32 26.35
N TRP A 106 -10.06 4.59 25.36
CA TRP A 106 -8.66 4.16 25.41
C TRP A 106 -7.86 4.86 26.52
N GLU A 107 -8.04 6.16 26.72
CA GLU A 107 -7.42 6.87 27.84
C GLU A 107 -7.86 6.33 29.20
N GLN A 108 -9.08 5.80 29.32
CA GLN A 108 -9.52 5.12 30.54
C GLN A 108 -8.80 3.78 30.71
N ILE A 109 -8.68 2.98 29.65
CA ILE A 109 -8.00 1.67 29.69
C ILE A 109 -6.51 1.84 30.02
N LEU A 110 -5.82 2.79 29.40
CA LEU A 110 -4.37 2.96 29.55
C LEU A 110 -3.96 3.54 30.92
N ARG A 111 -4.87 4.21 31.62
CA ARG A 111 -4.66 4.66 33.01
C ARG A 111 -4.35 3.51 33.97
N GLU A 112 -4.63 2.27 33.58
CA GLU A 112 -4.38 1.07 34.38
C GLU A 112 -2.95 0.51 34.23
N GLY A 113 -2.03 1.19 33.52
CA GLY A 113 -0.59 0.91 33.56
C GLY A 113 0.14 0.84 32.22
N ALA A 114 -0.35 1.53 31.20
CA ALA A 114 0.22 1.49 29.85
C ALA A 114 0.99 2.78 29.52
N GLU A 115 2.13 2.67 28.82
CA GLU A 115 3.02 3.80 28.47
C GLU A 115 2.67 4.42 27.11
N GLU A 116 1.74 3.83 26.37
CA GLU A 116 1.38 4.22 25.01
C GLU A 116 0.51 5.49 24.98
N GLY A 117 0.77 6.38 24.01
CA GLY A 117 -0.07 7.55 23.78
C GLY A 117 -1.33 7.22 22.98
N VAL A 118 -2.42 7.97 23.17
CA VAL A 118 -3.62 7.88 22.30
C VAL A 118 -3.59 9.01 21.28
N THR A 119 -3.89 8.70 20.02
CA THR A 119 -4.02 9.69 18.94
C THR A 119 -5.40 9.56 18.27
N PRO A 120 -6.18 10.65 18.15
CA PRO A 120 -7.47 10.61 17.47
C PRO A 120 -7.31 10.22 16.00
N LEU A 121 -8.13 9.27 15.51
CA LEU A 121 -8.14 8.86 14.11
C LEU A 121 -8.35 10.06 13.17
N ALA A 122 -9.29 10.94 13.48
CA ALA A 122 -9.57 12.12 12.69
C ALA A 122 -8.33 13.03 12.53
N HIS A 123 -7.47 13.11 13.55
CA HIS A 123 -6.23 13.86 13.47
C HIS A 123 -5.24 13.19 12.51
N VAL A 124 -5.03 11.87 12.64
CA VAL A 124 -4.14 11.09 11.75
C VAL A 124 -4.52 11.27 10.27
N LEU A 125 -5.83 11.26 9.98
CA LEU A 125 -6.35 11.46 8.63
C LEU A 125 -6.19 12.91 8.16
N ALA A 126 -6.54 13.89 8.99
CA ALA A 126 -6.50 15.30 8.62
C ALA A 126 -5.09 15.84 8.38
N THR A 127 -4.07 15.27 9.02
CA THR A 127 -2.67 15.69 8.89
C THR A 127 -1.82 14.74 8.06
N GLU A 128 -2.43 13.75 7.41
CA GLU A 128 -1.74 12.76 6.58
C GLU A 128 -0.56 12.05 7.29
N GLN A 129 -0.71 11.78 8.59
CA GLN A 129 0.39 11.34 9.45
C GLN A 129 1.04 10.03 9.00
N HIS A 130 0.27 9.13 8.37
CA HIS A 130 0.82 7.90 7.81
C HIS A 130 1.71 8.17 6.60
N LEU A 131 1.31 9.04 5.67
CA LEU A 131 2.16 9.45 4.55
C LEU A 131 3.46 10.10 5.04
N GLN A 132 3.35 11.02 6.00
CA GLN A 132 4.53 11.66 6.62
C GLN A 132 5.46 10.61 7.24
N SER A 133 4.90 9.60 7.91
CA SER A 133 5.69 8.51 8.51
C SER A 133 6.36 7.62 7.47
N LEU A 134 5.73 7.40 6.31
CA LEU A 134 6.33 6.66 5.20
C LEU A 134 7.51 7.42 4.57
N LEU A 135 7.41 8.74 4.42
CA LEU A 135 8.40 9.55 3.71
C LEU A 135 9.54 10.07 4.60
N ARG A 136 9.36 10.04 5.92
CA ARG A 136 10.34 10.50 6.89
C ARG A 136 11.59 9.61 6.87
N GLU A 137 12.76 10.22 7.01
CA GLU A 137 14.01 9.50 7.23
C GLU A 137 13.95 8.69 8.53
N PRO A 138 14.28 7.39 8.53
CA PRO A 138 14.32 6.60 9.74
C PRO A 138 15.23 7.23 10.80
N GLU A 139 14.84 7.19 12.06
CA GLU A 139 15.70 7.64 13.15
C GLU A 139 16.86 6.64 13.36
N THR A 140 18.00 7.12 13.86
CA THR A 140 19.08 6.25 14.34
C THR A 140 18.59 5.48 15.56
N TRP A 141 18.88 4.17 15.59
CA TRP A 141 18.56 3.33 16.74
C TRP A 141 19.85 3.00 17.47
N GLU A 142 20.01 3.54 18.68
CA GLU A 142 21.27 3.52 19.44
C GLU A 142 22.45 4.07 18.62
N HIS A 143 23.38 3.21 18.20
CA HIS A 143 24.55 3.53 17.39
C HIS A 143 24.42 3.02 15.94
N TRP A 144 23.23 2.54 15.55
CA TRP A 144 22.93 2.02 14.22
C TRP A 144 22.25 3.08 13.36
N GLU A 145 22.90 3.47 12.25
CA GLU A 145 22.41 4.47 11.30
C GLU A 145 21.32 3.88 10.36
N TRP A 146 20.13 3.62 10.90
CA TRP A 146 19.01 3.06 10.14
C TRP A 146 18.60 3.91 8.94
N GLN A 147 18.74 5.24 9.02
CA GLN A 147 18.52 6.15 7.90
C GLN A 147 19.37 5.83 6.66
N HIS A 148 20.57 5.27 6.87
CA HIS A 148 21.48 4.88 5.79
C HIS A 148 21.30 3.40 5.41
N ALA A 149 20.98 2.53 6.37
CA ALA A 149 20.79 1.10 6.12
C ALA A 149 19.49 0.80 5.37
N VAL A 150 18.42 1.54 5.68
CA VAL A 150 17.09 1.42 5.09
C VAL A 150 16.53 2.79 4.71
N PRO A 151 17.15 3.49 3.73
CA PRO A 151 16.72 4.84 3.37
C PRO A 151 15.24 4.87 2.97
N PRO A 152 14.52 5.97 3.24
CA PRO A 152 13.09 6.05 2.99
C PRO A 152 12.75 5.80 1.51
N PRO A 153 11.49 5.43 1.22
CA PRO A 153 11.01 5.41 -0.15
C PRO A 153 11.12 6.81 -0.77
N ASP A 154 11.29 6.83 -2.08
CA ASP A 154 11.26 8.03 -2.90
C ASP A 154 10.25 7.78 -4.02
N PRO A 155 8.94 7.86 -3.75
CA PRO A 155 7.95 7.59 -4.78
C PRO A 155 7.90 8.67 -5.86
N GLU A 156 8.26 9.91 -5.52
CA GLU A 156 8.29 11.04 -6.46
C GLU A 156 9.29 10.79 -7.59
N GLY A 157 10.48 10.30 -7.27
CA GLY A 157 11.49 9.95 -8.26
C GLY A 157 11.06 8.86 -9.25
N TYR A 158 9.95 8.15 -9.01
CA TYR A 158 9.47 7.01 -9.79
C TYR A 158 8.13 7.28 -10.49
N LYS A 159 7.56 8.48 -10.32
CA LYS A 159 6.25 8.86 -10.89
C LYS A 159 6.11 8.53 -12.37
N GLU A 160 7.14 8.86 -13.14
CA GLU A 160 7.19 8.66 -14.60
C GLU A 160 7.93 7.38 -15.00
N THR A 161 8.38 6.56 -14.03
CA THR A 161 9.10 5.33 -14.33
C THR A 161 8.11 4.20 -14.60
N GLU A 162 8.02 3.79 -15.85
CA GLU A 162 7.21 2.63 -16.24
C GLU A 162 7.79 1.33 -15.65
N ASP A 163 6.90 0.48 -15.18
CA ASP A 163 7.15 -0.88 -14.71
C ASP A 163 8.17 -1.03 -13.57
N VAL A 164 8.48 0.06 -12.89
CA VAL A 164 9.19 0.07 -11.60
C VAL A 164 8.32 0.80 -10.58
N LEU A 165 7.77 0.06 -9.63
CA LEU A 165 6.79 0.56 -8.67
C LEU A 165 7.39 0.57 -7.26
N MET A 166 7.43 1.75 -6.64
CA MET A 166 7.61 1.88 -5.20
C MET A 166 6.35 1.38 -4.50
N THR A 167 6.48 0.39 -3.62
CA THR A 167 5.30 -0.15 -2.93
C THR A 167 4.89 0.74 -1.77
N TYR A 168 3.62 1.13 -1.73
CA TYR A 168 3.00 1.74 -0.57
C TYR A 168 2.81 0.70 0.54
N VAL A 169 3.25 1.00 1.76
CA VAL A 169 3.05 0.10 2.91
C VAL A 169 1.79 0.48 3.66
N PHE A 170 0.94 -0.52 3.91
CA PHE A 170 -0.26 -0.39 4.71
C PHE A 170 -0.37 -1.51 5.75
N HIS A 171 -1.02 -1.23 6.88
CA HIS A 171 -1.13 -2.20 7.98
C HIS A 171 -2.36 -1.98 8.88
N ARG A 172 -3.07 -0.85 8.69
CA ARG A 172 -4.27 -0.46 9.45
C ARG A 172 -5.26 0.26 8.54
N ALA A 173 -6.53 0.35 8.93
CA ALA A 173 -7.56 1.06 8.17
C ALA A 173 -7.15 2.51 7.83
N TYR A 174 -6.62 3.27 8.80
CA TYR A 174 -6.20 4.65 8.56
C TYR A 174 -5.10 4.78 7.49
N SER A 175 -4.30 3.73 7.25
CA SER A 175 -3.24 3.73 6.25
C SER A 175 -3.78 3.62 4.82
N VAL A 176 -5.06 3.34 4.63
CA VAL A 176 -5.70 3.25 3.30
C VAL A 176 -6.88 4.20 3.15
N ASP A 177 -7.24 4.92 4.21
CA ASP A 177 -8.31 5.93 4.23
C ASP A 177 -7.85 7.29 3.65
N GLN A 178 -6.58 7.42 3.26
CA GLN A 178 -5.99 8.65 2.76
C GLN A 178 -5.66 8.50 1.27
N ALA A 179 -6.60 8.89 0.39
CA ALA A 179 -6.41 8.80 -1.05
C ALA A 179 -5.16 9.54 -1.54
N ALA A 180 -4.82 10.68 -0.94
CA ALA A 180 -3.61 11.44 -1.25
C ALA A 180 -2.33 10.65 -0.95
N ALA A 181 -2.30 9.86 0.12
CA ALA A 181 -1.15 9.01 0.47
C ALA A 181 -0.95 7.88 -0.55
N LEU A 182 -2.04 7.25 -0.97
CA LEU A 182 -2.02 6.23 -2.02
C LEU A 182 -1.58 6.84 -3.36
N GLU A 183 -2.09 8.03 -3.68
CA GLU A 183 -1.71 8.74 -4.90
C GLU A 183 -0.24 9.15 -4.90
N ALA A 184 0.32 9.57 -3.77
CA ALA A 184 1.75 9.90 -3.65
C ALA A 184 2.66 8.73 -4.12
N PHE A 185 2.22 7.48 -3.93
CA PHE A 185 2.96 6.28 -4.35
C PHE A 185 2.56 5.72 -5.72
N ARG A 186 1.56 6.27 -6.41
CA ARG A 186 1.23 5.86 -7.77
C ARG A 186 2.35 6.25 -8.73
N ALA A 187 2.77 5.33 -9.58
CA ALA A 187 3.68 5.57 -10.70
C ALA A 187 2.99 5.31 -12.05
N GLY A 188 3.70 5.50 -13.16
CA GLY A 188 3.17 5.38 -14.52
C GLY A 188 2.46 4.05 -14.79
N SER A 189 2.97 2.95 -14.23
CA SER A 189 2.37 1.61 -14.38
C SER A 189 1.27 1.27 -13.37
N GLY A 190 0.89 2.21 -12.51
CA GLY A 190 -0.17 2.08 -11.52
C GLY A 190 0.32 2.18 -10.08
N LEU A 191 -0.48 1.64 -9.16
CA LEU A 191 -0.18 1.61 -7.73
C LEU A 191 0.07 0.17 -7.27
N ALA A 192 1.19 -0.06 -6.58
CA ALA A 192 1.44 -1.30 -5.85
C ALA A 192 1.41 -1.01 -4.36
N ILE A 193 0.63 -1.79 -3.61
CA ILE A 193 0.55 -1.68 -2.16
C ILE A 193 0.90 -3.03 -1.52
N VAL A 194 1.50 -3.01 -0.35
CA VAL A 194 1.89 -4.21 0.40
C VAL A 194 1.39 -4.10 1.83
N ARG A 195 0.61 -5.10 2.27
CA ARG A 195 0.22 -5.24 3.66
C ARG A 195 1.41 -5.72 4.47
N HIS A 196 1.91 -4.90 5.38
CA HIS A 196 2.93 -5.33 6.34
C HIS A 196 2.23 -5.83 7.60
N TYR A 197 2.28 -7.14 7.84
CA TYR A 197 1.79 -7.71 9.08
C TYR A 197 2.78 -7.42 10.22
N PRO A 198 2.29 -7.21 11.47
CA PRO A 198 3.17 -6.99 12.61
C PRO A 198 3.92 -8.28 12.99
N LEU A 199 5.22 -8.18 13.22
CA LEU A 199 5.99 -9.28 13.78
C LEU A 199 5.71 -9.41 15.29
N ASN A 200 5.08 -10.50 15.70
CA ASN A 200 4.86 -10.86 17.10
C ASN A 200 5.89 -11.91 17.56
N GLU A 201 7.18 -11.65 17.31
CA GLU A 201 8.27 -12.64 17.45
C GLU A 201 8.56 -13.03 18.91
N ALA A 202 8.26 -12.16 19.88
CA ALA A 202 8.69 -12.34 21.27
C ALA A 202 7.77 -13.25 22.12
N ALA A 203 6.54 -13.53 21.70
CA ALA A 203 5.54 -14.08 22.62
C ALA A 203 5.76 -15.58 22.97
N MET A 204 6.42 -16.35 22.10
CA MET A 204 6.55 -17.82 22.27
C MET A 204 7.98 -18.35 22.05
N GLU A 205 8.96 -17.45 21.93
CA GLU A 205 10.37 -17.81 21.79
C GLU A 205 10.82 -18.63 23.01
N GLY A 206 11.28 -19.86 22.77
CA GLY A 206 11.68 -20.82 23.81
C GLY A 206 10.69 -21.96 24.09
N GLN A 207 9.40 -21.83 23.75
CA GLN A 207 8.40 -22.89 23.97
C GLN A 207 7.99 -23.64 22.70
N LEU A 208 7.78 -22.92 21.59
CA LEU A 208 7.27 -23.49 20.33
C LEU A 208 8.20 -23.25 19.13
N GLY A 209 9.37 -22.65 19.36
CA GLY A 209 10.26 -22.17 18.30
C GLY A 209 9.78 -20.86 17.68
N TYR A 210 10.39 -20.47 16.55
CA TYR A 210 10.03 -19.25 15.83
C TYR A 210 8.64 -19.42 15.19
N PHE A 211 7.66 -18.68 15.72
CA PHE A 211 6.30 -18.63 15.17
C PHE A 211 5.76 -17.21 15.30
N ALA A 212 5.20 -16.69 14.21
CA ALA A 212 4.48 -15.42 14.20
C ALA A 212 2.97 -15.70 14.24
N SER A 213 2.27 -15.07 15.17
CA SER A 213 0.80 -15.07 15.21
C SER A 213 0.27 -13.70 14.80
N ASP A 214 -0.28 -13.62 13.60
CA ASP A 214 -1.06 -12.45 13.16
C ASP A 214 -2.50 -12.56 13.65
N VAL A 215 -3.06 -11.43 14.07
CA VAL A 215 -4.46 -11.33 14.49
C VAL A 215 -5.23 -10.55 13.42
N ASP A 216 -6.20 -11.21 12.80
CA ASP A 216 -7.16 -10.56 11.92
C ASP A 216 -8.38 -10.08 12.69
N ARG A 217 -9.04 -9.04 12.17
CA ARG A 217 -10.40 -8.72 12.60
C ARG A 217 -11.34 -9.88 12.28
N ALA A 218 -12.34 -10.06 13.13
CA ALA A 218 -13.27 -11.18 12.99
C ALA A 218 -14.08 -11.12 11.69
N GLY A 219 -14.28 -12.25 11.03
CA GLY A 219 -15.18 -12.36 9.87
C GLY A 219 -14.78 -11.47 8.69
N ALA A 220 -15.78 -10.81 8.10
CA ALA A 220 -15.62 -9.96 6.92
C ALA A 220 -14.73 -8.74 7.20
N TYR A 221 -14.65 -8.28 8.46
CA TYR A 221 -13.83 -7.14 8.86
C TYR A 221 -12.34 -7.36 8.61
N SER A 222 -11.90 -8.60 8.42
CA SER A 222 -10.52 -8.94 8.02
C SER A 222 -10.11 -8.30 6.68
N MET A 223 -11.08 -7.96 5.83
CA MET A 223 -10.87 -7.34 4.50
C MET A 223 -11.03 -5.82 4.49
N LEU A 224 -11.21 -5.18 5.65
CA LEU A 224 -11.45 -3.73 5.74
C LEU A 224 -10.37 -2.93 5.01
N GLU A 225 -9.09 -3.21 5.29
CA GLU A 225 -7.99 -2.48 4.68
C GLU A 225 -7.95 -2.67 3.16
N GLU A 226 -8.10 -3.89 2.66
CA GLU A 226 -7.98 -4.14 1.22
C GLU A 226 -9.15 -3.53 0.43
N VAL A 227 -10.37 -3.57 0.98
CA VAL A 227 -11.54 -2.97 0.33
C VAL A 227 -11.41 -1.44 0.28
N ARG A 228 -10.95 -0.83 1.37
CA ARG A 228 -10.67 0.61 1.41
C ARG A 228 -9.52 1.00 0.50
N ALA A 229 -8.50 0.16 0.37
CA ALA A 229 -7.43 0.39 -0.58
C ALA A 229 -7.93 0.41 -2.03
N VAL A 230 -8.84 -0.50 -2.41
CA VAL A 230 -9.48 -0.46 -3.72
C VAL A 230 -10.32 0.80 -3.88
N ALA A 231 -11.15 1.13 -2.89
CA ALA A 231 -12.01 2.31 -2.91
C ALA A 231 -11.21 3.61 -3.12
N HIS A 232 -10.16 3.82 -2.33
CA HIS A 232 -9.41 5.09 -2.28
C HIS A 232 -8.20 5.14 -3.21
N GLY A 233 -7.63 3.99 -3.59
CA GLY A 233 -6.32 3.93 -4.26
C GLY A 233 -6.27 3.19 -5.59
N ASP A 234 -7.25 2.36 -5.96
CA ASP A 234 -7.16 1.54 -7.19
C ASP A 234 -5.79 0.86 -7.40
N PRO A 235 -5.36 0.02 -6.44
CA PRO A 235 -4.10 -0.67 -6.55
C PRO A 235 -4.18 -1.68 -7.69
N ARG A 236 -3.15 -1.69 -8.53
CA ARG A 236 -2.93 -2.76 -9.52
C ARG A 236 -2.42 -4.03 -8.84
N PHE A 237 -1.68 -3.87 -7.75
CA PHE A 237 -1.17 -4.98 -6.93
C PHE A 237 -1.47 -4.76 -5.46
N ILE A 238 -1.96 -5.80 -4.81
CA ILE A 238 -2.03 -5.92 -3.36
C ILE A 238 -1.16 -7.11 -2.97
N GLY A 239 0.01 -6.82 -2.39
CA GLY A 239 0.93 -7.81 -1.84
C GLY A 239 0.68 -8.01 -0.35
N TYR A 240 1.11 -9.17 0.16
CA TYR A 240 1.06 -9.47 1.59
C TYR A 240 2.47 -9.85 2.04
N LEU A 241 3.05 -9.05 2.93
CA LEU A 241 4.29 -9.36 3.59
C LEU A 241 3.98 -10.03 4.92
N VAL A 242 4.13 -11.36 4.92
CA VAL A 242 3.88 -12.25 6.06
C VAL A 242 5.13 -13.08 6.34
N ALA A 243 5.15 -13.77 7.48
CA ALA A 243 6.16 -14.76 7.81
C ALA A 243 6.17 -15.94 6.79
N SER A 244 7.00 -16.95 7.06
CA SER A 244 7.21 -18.12 6.18
C SER A 244 5.94 -18.93 5.86
N ARG A 245 4.82 -18.65 6.54
CA ARG A 245 3.51 -19.25 6.28
C ARG A 245 2.47 -18.13 6.17
N TYR A 246 1.74 -18.12 5.07
CA TYR A 246 0.59 -17.23 4.94
C TYR A 246 -0.58 -17.78 5.76
N THR A 247 -0.83 -17.15 6.91
CA THR A 247 -1.95 -17.47 7.80
C THR A 247 -2.88 -16.27 7.86
N ARG A 248 -4.11 -16.44 7.38
CA ARG A 248 -5.18 -15.45 7.43
C ARG A 248 -6.42 -16.07 8.06
N GLY A 249 -7.05 -15.34 8.96
CA GLY A 249 -8.36 -15.68 9.47
C GLY A 249 -9.43 -15.56 8.37
N PHE A 250 -10.52 -16.31 8.53
CA PHE A 250 -11.75 -16.19 7.72
C PHE A 250 -11.49 -16.28 6.19
N PRO A 251 -10.93 -17.40 5.71
CA PRO A 251 -10.50 -17.57 4.33
C PRO A 251 -11.62 -17.38 3.30
N GLU A 252 -12.89 -17.56 3.68
CA GLU A 252 -14.05 -17.30 2.83
C GLU A 252 -14.12 -15.84 2.35
N TYR A 253 -13.86 -14.86 3.23
CA TYR A 253 -13.87 -13.44 2.85
C TYR A 253 -12.64 -13.04 2.05
N VAL A 254 -11.47 -13.57 2.43
CA VAL A 254 -10.22 -13.38 1.68
C VAL A 254 -10.36 -13.92 0.26
N ARG A 255 -10.93 -15.12 0.09
CA ARG A 255 -11.17 -15.72 -1.23
C ARG A 255 -12.18 -14.91 -2.04
N ALA A 256 -13.27 -14.45 -1.43
CA ALA A 256 -14.26 -13.63 -2.10
C ALA A 256 -13.66 -12.31 -2.60
N PHE A 257 -12.91 -11.61 -1.74
CA PHE A 257 -12.20 -10.39 -2.12
C PHE A 257 -11.20 -10.64 -3.25
N ASN A 258 -10.32 -11.64 -3.12
CA ASN A 258 -9.31 -11.93 -4.12
C ASN A 258 -9.94 -12.32 -5.47
N ALA A 259 -11.04 -13.08 -5.46
CA ALA A 259 -11.76 -13.42 -6.69
C ALA A 259 -12.34 -12.17 -7.37
N ALA A 260 -12.94 -11.24 -6.61
CA ALA A 260 -13.46 -9.99 -7.16
C ALA A 260 -12.32 -9.10 -7.67
N PHE A 261 -11.26 -8.90 -6.89
CA PHE A 261 -10.10 -8.09 -7.25
C PHE A 261 -9.42 -8.60 -8.52
N LEU A 262 -9.17 -9.91 -8.61
CA LEU A 262 -8.53 -10.53 -9.78
C LEU A 262 -9.44 -10.60 -11.02
N ALA A 263 -10.76 -10.43 -10.86
CA ALA A 263 -11.69 -10.37 -11.97
C ALA A 263 -11.75 -8.98 -12.64
N LEU A 264 -11.26 -7.94 -11.96
CA LEU A 264 -11.16 -6.60 -12.52
C LEU A 264 -9.99 -6.50 -13.52
N PRO A 265 -10.10 -5.66 -14.55
CA PRO A 265 -9.00 -5.44 -15.48
C PRO A 265 -7.88 -4.64 -14.80
N ALA A 266 -6.63 -4.99 -15.10
CA ALA A 266 -5.44 -4.28 -14.59
C ALA A 266 -5.16 -2.97 -15.36
N ILE A 267 -6.16 -2.11 -15.46
CA ILE A 267 -6.10 -0.77 -16.08
C ILE A 267 -6.56 0.30 -15.08
N PRO A 268 -6.20 1.58 -15.27
CA PRO A 268 -6.67 2.64 -14.38
C PRO A 268 -8.20 2.76 -14.35
N SER A 269 -8.74 3.05 -13.17
CA SER A 269 -10.14 3.38 -12.96
C SER A 269 -10.36 4.80 -12.47
N VAL A 270 -11.61 5.25 -12.59
CA VAL A 270 -12.09 6.51 -12.01
C VAL A 270 -13.19 6.24 -11.00
N VAL A 271 -13.26 7.03 -9.94
CA VAL A 271 -14.42 7.00 -9.03
C VAL A 271 -15.63 7.57 -9.75
N LEU A 272 -16.75 6.85 -9.70
CA LEU A 272 -18.02 7.30 -10.27
C LEU A 272 -18.78 8.11 -9.22
N THR A 273 -18.55 9.42 -9.20
CA THR A 273 -19.21 10.35 -8.27
C THR A 273 -20.73 10.28 -8.39
N GLY A 274 -21.43 10.17 -7.25
CA GLY A 274 -22.89 10.09 -7.21
C GLY A 274 -23.47 8.73 -7.60
N ALA A 275 -22.63 7.70 -7.77
CA ALA A 275 -23.10 6.34 -8.04
C ALA A 275 -23.95 5.77 -6.89
N SER A 276 -23.69 6.18 -5.65
CA SER A 276 -24.43 5.81 -4.45
C SER A 276 -24.78 7.06 -3.64
N GLN A 277 -25.83 6.98 -2.82
CA GLN A 277 -26.15 7.97 -1.78
C GLN A 277 -25.55 7.62 -0.41
N ASP A 278 -24.95 6.43 -0.30
CA ASP A 278 -24.26 5.95 0.89
C ASP A 278 -22.76 6.20 0.73
N ASP A 279 -22.20 7.04 1.60
CA ASP A 279 -20.78 7.44 1.57
C ASP A 279 -19.82 6.28 1.87
N GLU A 280 -20.31 5.17 2.43
CA GLU A 280 -19.54 3.94 2.62
C GLU A 280 -19.52 3.05 1.36
N ILE A 281 -20.15 3.47 0.26
CA ILE A 281 -20.15 2.74 -1.01
C ILE A 281 -19.41 3.55 -2.09
N VAL A 282 -18.23 3.05 -2.47
CA VAL A 282 -17.43 3.63 -3.55
C VAL A 282 -17.54 2.75 -4.78
N VAL A 283 -17.95 3.33 -5.90
CA VAL A 283 -17.98 2.66 -7.20
C VAL A 283 -16.84 3.21 -8.06
N ARG A 284 -15.98 2.32 -8.55
CA ARG A 284 -14.93 2.66 -9.52
C ARG A 284 -15.25 2.06 -10.87
N ARG A 285 -15.00 2.81 -11.93
CA ARG A 285 -15.26 2.44 -13.33
C ARG A 285 -13.94 2.25 -14.08
N TYR A 286 -13.84 1.14 -14.80
CA TYR A 286 -12.72 0.79 -15.66
C TYR A 286 -13.18 0.76 -17.11
N ASP A 287 -12.64 1.63 -17.94
CA ASP A 287 -12.99 1.76 -19.35
C ASP A 287 -11.97 1.01 -20.23
N ALA A 288 -12.33 -0.19 -20.69
CA ALA A 288 -11.43 -1.02 -21.51
C ALA A 288 -11.34 -0.58 -23.00
N GLY A 289 -12.08 0.47 -23.38
CA GLY A 289 -12.13 1.04 -24.73
C GLY A 289 -13.34 0.59 -25.56
N PRO A 290 -13.49 1.11 -26.79
CA PRO A 290 -14.65 0.86 -27.65
C PRO A 290 -14.87 -0.62 -27.95
N GLY A 291 -16.13 -1.06 -27.87
CA GLY A 291 -16.53 -2.45 -28.16
C GLY A 291 -16.12 -3.48 -27.09
N LYS A 292 -15.52 -3.04 -25.98
CA LYS A 292 -15.21 -3.90 -24.83
C LYS A 292 -16.16 -3.60 -23.66
N PRO A 293 -16.33 -4.54 -22.72
CA PRO A 293 -17.08 -4.28 -21.50
C PRO A 293 -16.52 -3.11 -20.71
N THR A 294 -17.40 -2.36 -20.06
CA THR A 294 -17.03 -1.45 -18.96
C THR A 294 -17.10 -2.25 -17.67
N TYR A 295 -16.06 -2.17 -16.84
CA TYR A 295 -15.99 -2.90 -15.58
C TYR A 295 -16.20 -1.97 -14.40
N PHE A 296 -16.72 -2.49 -13.30
CA PHE A 296 -16.96 -1.75 -12.08
C PHE A 296 -16.46 -2.50 -10.86
N ALA A 297 -15.72 -1.81 -10.00
CA ALA A 297 -15.48 -2.24 -8.63
C ALA A 297 -16.50 -1.55 -7.73
N VAL A 298 -17.31 -2.30 -7.00
CA VAL A 298 -18.21 -1.77 -5.96
C VAL A 298 -17.62 -2.16 -4.61
N ALA A 299 -17.05 -1.17 -3.92
CA ALA A 299 -16.40 -1.34 -2.64
C ALA A 299 -17.29 -0.78 -1.52
N GLN A 300 -17.71 -1.65 -0.60
CA GLN A 300 -18.41 -1.29 0.62
C GLN A 300 -17.37 -1.19 1.75
N THR A 301 -17.10 0.03 2.22
CA THR A 301 -16.01 0.36 3.15
C THR A 301 -16.45 0.40 4.61
N GLY A 302 -17.75 0.22 4.85
CA GLY A 302 -18.41 0.31 6.15
C GLY A 302 -18.39 -1.00 6.94
N LEU A 303 -18.63 -0.87 8.25
CA LEU A 303 -18.60 -2.00 9.20
C LEU A 303 -19.99 -2.66 9.41
N SER A 304 -21.03 -2.14 8.77
CA SER A 304 -22.37 -2.71 8.81
C SER A 304 -22.80 -3.22 7.45
N PRO A 305 -23.49 -4.38 7.37
CA PRO A 305 -24.08 -4.83 6.12
C PRO A 305 -25.04 -3.76 5.60
N LYS A 306 -25.03 -3.59 4.28
CA LYS A 306 -26.01 -2.80 3.56
C LYS A 306 -26.97 -3.79 2.91
N GLY A 307 -28.27 -3.61 3.13
CA GLY A 307 -29.29 -4.33 2.37
C GLY A 307 -29.27 -3.89 0.90
N VAL A 308 -30.45 -3.76 0.29
CA VAL A 308 -30.54 -3.36 -1.11
C VAL A 308 -30.06 -1.92 -1.31
N VAL A 309 -28.83 -1.77 -1.82
CA VAL A 309 -28.25 -0.49 -2.23
C VAL A 309 -28.57 -0.25 -3.70
N ARG A 310 -29.00 0.97 -4.02
CA ARG A 310 -29.29 1.41 -5.39
C ARG A 310 -28.07 2.13 -5.95
N LEU A 311 -27.53 1.62 -7.05
CA LEU A 311 -26.34 2.19 -7.69
C LEU A 311 -26.64 2.70 -9.09
N ASP A 312 -26.30 3.95 -9.37
CA ASP A 312 -26.30 4.52 -10.73
C ASP A 312 -24.93 4.32 -11.38
N LEU A 313 -24.85 3.42 -12.36
CA LEU A 313 -23.59 3.09 -13.04
C LEU A 313 -23.23 4.05 -14.19
N GLY A 314 -24.02 5.09 -14.42
CA GLY A 314 -23.77 6.02 -15.53
C GLY A 314 -24.14 5.47 -16.91
N LEU A 315 -24.54 4.20 -17.00
CA LEU A 315 -24.78 3.46 -18.24
C LEU A 315 -26.09 2.68 -18.14
N ARG A 316 -26.72 2.42 -19.29
CA ARG A 316 -27.92 1.59 -19.38
C ARG A 316 -27.56 0.15 -19.72
N GLY A 317 -28.41 -0.77 -19.30
CA GLY A 317 -28.26 -2.19 -19.60
C GLY A 317 -27.81 -3.00 -18.39
N ASN A 318 -27.95 -4.31 -18.51
CA ASN A 318 -27.63 -5.24 -17.43
C ASN A 318 -26.13 -5.36 -17.24
N VAL A 319 -25.74 -5.71 -16.02
CA VAL A 319 -24.35 -6.03 -15.70
C VAL A 319 -24.26 -7.45 -15.20
N ARG A 320 -23.10 -8.07 -15.42
CA ARG A 320 -22.78 -9.39 -14.91
C ARG A 320 -21.84 -9.25 -13.73
N ASP A 321 -22.11 -9.96 -12.65
CA ASP A 321 -21.12 -10.18 -11.59
C ASP A 321 -20.04 -11.14 -12.09
N LEU A 322 -18.79 -10.69 -12.07
CA LEU A 322 -17.68 -11.40 -12.69
C LEU A 322 -17.23 -12.65 -11.93
N VAL A 323 -17.60 -12.76 -10.65
CA VAL A 323 -17.20 -13.90 -9.81
C VAL A 323 -18.26 -14.99 -9.86
N SER A 324 -19.52 -14.62 -9.65
CA SER A 324 -20.65 -15.56 -9.64
C SER A 324 -21.21 -15.84 -11.04
N GLY A 325 -20.97 -14.96 -12.00
CA GLY A 325 -21.57 -15.01 -13.34
C GLY A 325 -23.03 -14.54 -13.38
N GLU A 326 -23.61 -14.15 -12.25
CA GLU A 326 -25.00 -13.73 -12.13
C GLU A 326 -25.29 -12.48 -12.98
N LEU A 327 -26.44 -12.47 -13.64
CA LEU A 327 -26.93 -11.32 -14.39
C LEU A 327 -27.77 -10.41 -13.48
N ILE A 328 -27.28 -9.20 -13.23
CA ILE A 328 -27.97 -8.18 -12.45
C ILE A 328 -28.75 -7.28 -13.41
N GLN A 329 -30.08 -7.31 -13.27
CA GLN A 329 -30.99 -6.54 -14.12
C GLN A 329 -30.96 -5.06 -13.74
N ALA A 330 -30.72 -4.20 -14.72
CA ALA A 330 -30.78 -2.75 -14.50
C ALA A 330 -32.19 -2.20 -14.78
N ARG A 331 -32.67 -1.33 -13.89
CA ARG A 331 -33.86 -0.51 -14.12
C ARG A 331 -33.41 0.85 -14.64
N GLY A 332 -33.25 0.95 -15.96
CA GLY A 332 -32.67 2.12 -16.60
C GLY A 332 -31.14 2.15 -16.40
N ARG A 333 -30.67 3.08 -15.56
CA ARG A 333 -29.24 3.19 -15.16
C ARG A 333 -28.94 2.62 -13.77
N ILE A 334 -30.01 2.25 -13.04
CA ILE A 334 -29.92 1.83 -11.65
C ILE A 334 -29.85 0.32 -11.56
N ILE A 335 -28.89 -0.20 -10.81
CA ILE A 335 -28.88 -1.58 -10.33
C ILE A 335 -29.14 -1.61 -8.83
N GLU A 336 -29.56 -2.76 -8.32
CA GLU A 336 -29.81 -3.01 -6.91
C GLU A 336 -28.90 -4.17 -6.46
N LEU A 337 -28.15 -3.98 -5.37
CA LEU A 337 -27.23 -4.97 -4.81
C LEU A 337 -27.37 -5.05 -3.29
N ASP A 338 -27.33 -6.27 -2.76
CA ASP A 338 -27.03 -6.49 -1.34
C ASP A 338 -25.52 -6.57 -1.12
N LEU A 339 -25.02 -5.87 -0.10
CA LEU A 339 -23.59 -5.78 0.19
C LEU A 339 -23.31 -6.07 1.66
N GLY A 340 -22.54 -7.13 1.93
CA GLY A 340 -22.01 -7.40 3.27
C GLY A 340 -20.97 -6.36 3.70
N PRO A 341 -20.59 -6.33 5.00
CA PRO A 341 -19.53 -5.46 5.50
C PRO A 341 -18.17 -5.81 4.88
N CYS A 342 -17.32 -4.80 4.68
CA CYS A 342 -16.03 -4.88 4.00
C CYS A 342 -16.06 -5.73 2.72
N GLN A 343 -17.05 -5.52 1.84
CA GLN A 343 -17.20 -6.33 0.62
C GLN A 343 -16.71 -5.59 -0.63
N LEU A 344 -16.03 -6.34 -1.51
CA LEU A 344 -15.75 -5.93 -2.88
C LEU A 344 -16.59 -6.79 -3.86
N ARG A 345 -17.26 -6.15 -4.80
CA ARG A 345 -17.90 -6.80 -5.95
C ARG A 345 -17.25 -6.31 -7.25
N ALA A 346 -17.11 -7.21 -8.22
CA ALA A 346 -16.59 -6.90 -9.54
C ALA A 346 -17.67 -7.17 -10.59
N LEU A 347 -18.05 -6.15 -11.35
CA LEU A 347 -19.13 -6.21 -12.33
C LEU A 347 -18.61 -5.84 -13.72
N ALA A 348 -19.28 -6.27 -14.77
CA ALA A 348 -19.04 -5.80 -16.13
C ALA A 348 -20.33 -5.66 -16.93
N THR A 349 -20.38 -4.70 -17.85
CA THR A 349 -21.45 -4.61 -18.85
C THR A 349 -21.45 -5.85 -19.74
N GLN A 350 -22.61 -6.23 -20.26
CA GLN A 350 -22.73 -7.30 -21.25
C GLN A 350 -22.24 -6.91 -22.64
#